data_AF-A0A8S3CCS7-F1
#
_entry.id   AF-A0A8S3CCS7-F1
#
_cell.length_a   1.000
_cell.length_b   1.000
_cell.length_c   1.000
_cell.angle_alpha   90.00
_cell.angle_beta   90.00
_cell.angle_gamma   90.00
#
_symmetry.space_group_name_H-M   'P 1'
#
loop_
_entity.id
_entity.type
_entity.pdbx_description
1 polymer ?
#
loop_
_entity_poly.entity_id
_entity_poly.type
_entity_poly.pdbx_seq_one_letter_code
_entity_poly.pdbx_strand_id
1 'polypeptide(L)'
;FARKDDDLIMNMEINLTESLCGFQRTITLLDGHNILINHPRGKPIVPDSYRCLKGYGMPNRHTHTNGDVIIHFNVKFPEENFIQTENQLKQLEEILPPRMGMKLESAEHYEEVKMMDYDSFEENSHHGDPDVDGEPAGVQCTTQ
;
A
#
# COMPACT_ATOMS: atom_id res chain seq x y z
N PHE A 1 -15.25 -4.19 6.93
CA PHE A 1 -16.00 -3.28 6.03
C PHE A 1 -16.05 -1.90 6.65
N ALA A 2 -16.00 -0.84 5.84
CA ALA A 2 -16.30 0.53 6.21
C ALA A 2 -17.54 0.98 5.42
N ARG A 3 -18.55 1.52 6.11
CA ARG A 3 -19.79 1.95 5.46
C ARG A 3 -19.65 3.37 4.90
N LYS A 4 -20.10 3.58 3.66
CA LYS A 4 -20.24 4.89 3.04
C LYS A 4 -21.62 4.96 2.39
N ASP A 5 -22.52 5.74 2.98
CA ASP A 5 -23.94 5.79 2.60
C ASP A 5 -24.58 4.39 2.63
N ASP A 6 -25.00 3.87 1.48
CA ASP A 6 -25.54 2.51 1.33
C ASP A 6 -24.48 1.50 0.87
N ASP A 7 -23.26 1.95 0.57
CA ASP A 7 -22.17 1.10 0.09
C ASP A 7 -21.28 0.61 1.25
N LEU A 8 -20.61 -0.51 1.02
CA LEU A 8 -19.65 -1.13 1.93
C LEU A 8 -18.28 -1.23 1.26
N ILE A 9 -17.28 -0.59 1.84
CA ILE A 9 -15.90 -0.65 1.37
C ILE A 9 -15.15 -1.73 2.15
N MET A 10 -14.38 -2.58 1.47
CA MET A 10 -13.47 -3.53 2.10
C MET A 10 -12.10 -3.51 1.44
N ASN A 11 -11.05 -3.71 2.23
CA ASN A 11 -9.71 -3.93 1.72
C ASN A 11 -9.52 -5.43 1.48
N MET A 12 -8.97 -5.78 0.34
CA MET A 12 -8.59 -7.15 -0.01
C MET A 12 -7.13 -7.18 -0.42
N GLU A 13 -6.38 -8.01 0.29
CA GLU A 13 -5.00 -8.30 -0.08
C GLU A 13 -4.95 -9.48 -1.05
N ILE A 14 -4.24 -9.29 -2.16
CA ILE A 14 -3.94 -10.33 -3.15
C ILE A 14 -2.45 -10.31 -3.45
N ASN A 15 -1.87 -11.46 -3.79
CA ASN A 15 -0.48 -11.47 -4.24
C ASN A 15 -0.36 -11.07 -5.73
N LEU A 16 0.87 -10.78 -6.17
CA LEU A 16 1.14 -10.41 -7.57
C LEU A 16 0.65 -11.47 -8.58
N THR A 17 0.78 -12.76 -8.25
CA THR A 17 0.30 -13.84 -9.10
C THR A 17 -1.22 -13.80 -9.27
N GLU A 18 -1.99 -13.62 -8.19
CA GLU A 18 -3.45 -13.48 -8.22
C GLU A 18 -3.88 -12.24 -9.00
N SER A 19 -3.15 -11.13 -8.82
CA SER A 19 -3.37 -9.89 -9.57
C SER A 19 -3.24 -10.10 -11.08
N LEU A 20 -2.19 -10.80 -11.54
CA LEU A 20 -1.90 -10.99 -12.97
C LEU A 20 -2.69 -12.16 -13.59
N CYS A 21 -2.81 -13.26 -12.87
CA CYS A 21 -3.31 -14.53 -13.37
C CYS A 21 -4.78 -14.81 -13.03
N GLY A 22 -5.45 -13.91 -12.30
CA GLY A 22 -6.80 -14.11 -11.80
C GLY A 22 -6.84 -14.96 -10.54
N PHE A 23 -7.98 -14.95 -9.86
CA PHE A 23 -8.18 -15.68 -8.62
C PHE A 23 -9.67 -15.98 -8.38
N GLN A 24 -9.93 -16.90 -7.46
CA GLN A 24 -11.25 -17.19 -6.95
C GLN A 24 -11.19 -17.23 -5.43
N ARG A 25 -12.08 -16.48 -4.76
CA ARG A 25 -12.08 -16.38 -3.29
C ARG A 25 -13.50 -16.19 -2.76
N THR A 26 -13.73 -16.71 -1.56
CA THR A 26 -14.98 -16.47 -0.85
C THR A 26 -14.86 -15.24 0.04
N ILE A 27 -15.87 -14.38 0.03
CA ILE A 27 -16.03 -13.26 0.97
C ILE A 27 -17.27 -13.54 1.82
N THR A 28 -17.14 -13.33 3.13
CA THR A 28 -18.27 -13.35 4.06
C THR A 28 -18.82 -11.93 4.20
N LEU A 29 -20.10 -11.74 3.89
CA LEU A 29 -20.80 -10.46 4.05
C LEU A 29 -21.20 -10.23 5.52
N LEU A 30 -21.74 -9.05 5.82
CA LEU A 30 -22.15 -8.68 7.19
C LEU A 30 -23.32 -9.52 7.73
N ASP A 31 -24.13 -10.11 6.85
CA ASP A 31 -25.23 -11.02 7.21
C ASP A 31 -24.76 -12.47 7.44
N GLY A 32 -23.47 -12.74 7.27
CA GLY A 32 -22.87 -14.08 7.39
C GLY A 32 -22.95 -14.92 6.11
N HIS A 33 -23.57 -14.42 5.04
CA HIS A 33 -23.59 -15.14 3.76
C HIS A 33 -22.24 -15.09 3.07
N ASN A 34 -21.86 -16.22 2.49
CA ASN A 34 -20.63 -16.36 1.72
C ASN A 34 -20.92 -16.16 0.24
N ILE A 35 -20.18 -15.25 -0.38
CA ILE A 35 -20.20 -15.01 -1.82
C ILE A 35 -18.87 -15.43 -2.44
N LEU A 36 -18.95 -16.11 -3.58
CA LEU A 36 -17.78 -16.52 -4.34
C LEU A 36 -17.47 -15.46 -5.39
N ILE A 37 -16.36 -14.74 -5.21
CA ILE A 37 -15.86 -13.83 -6.22
C ILE A 37 -14.86 -14.55 -7.13
N ASN A 38 -14.97 -14.30 -8.44
CA ASN A 38 -14.10 -14.84 -9.45
C ASN A 38 -13.59 -13.69 -10.33
N HIS A 39 -12.28 -13.53 -10.38
CA HIS A 39 -11.63 -12.56 -11.24
C HIS A 39 -10.89 -13.29 -12.38
N PRO A 40 -11.25 -13.02 -13.65
CA PRO A 40 -10.78 -13.80 -14.78
C PRO A 40 -9.28 -13.62 -15.03
N ARG A 41 -8.65 -14.69 -15.53
CA ARG A 41 -7.25 -14.71 -15.94
C ARG A 41 -7.02 -13.73 -17.11
N GLY A 42 -5.85 -13.10 -17.14
CA GLY A 42 -5.47 -12.17 -18.22
C GLY A 42 -6.06 -10.77 -18.11
N LYS A 43 -6.78 -10.45 -17.01
CA LYS A 43 -7.19 -9.09 -16.68
C LYS A 43 -6.47 -8.65 -15.41
N PRO A 44 -5.35 -7.93 -15.47
CA PRO A 44 -4.62 -7.55 -14.27
C PRO A 44 -5.44 -6.71 -13.29
N ILE A 45 -5.28 -6.94 -11.99
CA ILE A 45 -5.71 -5.99 -10.95
C ILE A 45 -4.55 -5.07 -10.60
N VAL A 46 -4.71 -3.79 -10.90
CA VAL A 46 -3.71 -2.77 -10.59
C VAL A 46 -3.65 -2.55 -9.07
N PRO A 47 -2.47 -2.34 -8.47
CA PRO A 47 -2.35 -1.92 -7.07
C PRO A 47 -3.22 -0.68 -6.78
N ASP A 48 -3.77 -0.62 -5.56
CA ASP A 48 -4.63 0.47 -5.07
C ASP A 48 -5.88 0.74 -5.93
N SER A 49 -6.30 -0.26 -6.70
CA SER A 49 -7.49 -0.15 -7.55
C SER A 49 -8.74 -0.66 -6.85
N TYR A 50 -9.89 -0.18 -7.34
CA TYR A 50 -11.20 -0.55 -6.80
C TYR A 50 -11.98 -1.43 -7.79
N ARG A 51 -12.76 -2.38 -7.24
CA ARG A 51 -13.79 -3.13 -7.98
C ARG A 51 -15.11 -3.09 -7.19
N CYS A 52 -16.20 -3.34 -7.89
CA CYS A 52 -17.54 -3.21 -7.36
C CYS A 52 -18.31 -4.54 -7.51
N LEU A 53 -18.93 -4.99 -6.42
CA LEU A 53 -19.93 -6.05 -6.42
C LEU A 53 -21.31 -5.37 -6.30
N LYS A 54 -22.04 -5.34 -7.41
CA LYS A 54 -23.30 -4.61 -7.51
C LYS A 54 -24.39 -5.24 -6.67
N GLY A 55 -25.09 -4.44 -5.85
CA GLY A 55 -26.27 -4.87 -5.08
C GLY A 55 -25.98 -5.70 -3.82
N TYR A 56 -24.72 -5.80 -3.39
CA TYR A 56 -24.30 -6.54 -2.18
C TYR A 56 -24.05 -5.64 -0.96
N GLY A 57 -24.29 -4.33 -1.08
CA GLY A 57 -24.16 -3.36 0.01
C GLY A 57 -25.37 -3.36 0.95
N MET A 58 -25.56 -2.25 1.65
CA MET A 58 -26.64 -2.11 2.64
C MET A 58 -28.00 -1.87 1.96
N PRO A 59 -29.09 -2.40 2.52
CA PRO A 59 -30.44 -2.13 2.02
C PRO A 59 -30.84 -0.67 2.27
N ASN A 60 -31.30 0.01 1.22
CA ASN A 60 -31.88 1.34 1.30
C ASN A 60 -33.41 1.26 1.43
N ARG A 61 -33.94 1.83 2.51
CA ARG A 61 -35.38 1.82 2.82
C ARG A 61 -36.24 2.64 1.86
N HIS A 62 -35.68 3.68 1.26
CA HIS A 62 -36.42 4.61 0.38
C HIS A 62 -36.49 4.10 -1.05
N THR A 63 -35.40 3.54 -1.57
CA THR A 63 -35.33 3.03 -2.95
C THR A 63 -35.70 1.55 -3.06
N HIS A 64 -35.79 0.83 -1.93
CA HIS A 64 -35.96 -0.63 -1.88
C HIS A 64 -34.88 -1.41 -2.67
N THR A 65 -33.70 -0.82 -2.80
CA THR A 65 -32.53 -1.43 -3.44
C THR A 65 -31.38 -1.56 -2.44
N ASN A 66 -30.46 -2.47 -2.70
CA ASN A 66 -29.20 -2.52 -1.95
C ASN A 66 -28.15 -1.60 -2.62
N GLY A 67 -27.26 -1.02 -1.82
CA GLY A 67 -26.03 -0.43 -2.31
C GLY A 67 -25.04 -1.50 -2.81
N ASP A 68 -23.77 -1.11 -2.94
CA ASP A 68 -22.71 -1.92 -3.51
C ASP A 68 -21.64 -2.31 -2.48
N VAL A 69 -20.91 -3.39 -2.73
CA VAL A 69 -19.63 -3.66 -2.04
C VAL A 69 -18.50 -3.20 -2.93
N ILE A 70 -17.68 -2.29 -2.43
CA ILE A 70 -16.50 -1.78 -3.10
C ILE A 70 -15.26 -2.45 -2.48
N ILE A 71 -14.52 -3.19 -3.30
CA ILE A 71 -13.28 -3.85 -2.90
C ILE A 71 -12.11 -2.99 -3.33
N HIS A 72 -11.32 -2.53 -2.36
CA HIS A 72 -10.03 -1.89 -2.57
C HIS A 72 -8.93 -2.96 -2.54
N PHE A 73 -8.16 -3.08 -3.62
CA PHE A 73 -7.14 -4.12 -3.75
C PHE A 73 -5.76 -3.61 -3.35
N ASN A 74 -5.16 -4.27 -2.36
CA ASN A 74 -3.75 -4.13 -2.06
C ASN A 74 -2.99 -5.33 -2.66
N VAL A 75 -2.04 -5.05 -3.56
CA VAL A 75 -1.25 -6.09 -4.23
C VAL A 75 0.07 -6.28 -3.50
N LYS A 76 0.29 -7.47 -2.94
CA LYS A 76 1.57 -7.85 -2.33
C LYS A 76 2.55 -8.34 -3.38
N PHE A 77 3.65 -7.62 -3.50
CA PHE A 77 4.81 -8.08 -4.25
C PHE A 77 5.54 -9.19 -3.48
N PRO A 78 6.20 -10.10 -4.20
CA PRO A 78 7.09 -11.08 -3.57
C PRO A 78 8.21 -10.38 -2.78
N GLU A 79 8.75 -11.09 -1.80
CA GLU A 79 9.90 -10.64 -1.02
C GLU A 79 11.15 -10.48 -1.90
N GLU A 80 12.13 -9.74 -1.39
CA GLU A 80 13.43 -9.62 -2.04
C GLU A 80 14.05 -11.00 -2.29
N ASN A 81 14.74 -11.15 -3.42
CA ASN A 81 15.39 -12.40 -3.83
C ASN A 81 14.42 -13.60 -3.99
N PHE A 82 13.11 -13.37 -4.22
CA PHE A 82 12.17 -14.48 -4.50
C PHE A 82 12.53 -15.29 -5.76
N ILE A 83 13.23 -14.67 -6.72
CA ILE A 83 13.84 -15.36 -7.86
C ILE A 83 15.33 -15.50 -7.60
N GLN A 84 15.81 -16.74 -7.53
CA GLN A 84 17.20 -17.05 -7.21
C GLN A 84 18.04 -17.39 -8.45
N THR A 85 17.39 -17.70 -9.59
CA THR A 85 18.09 -18.17 -10.79
C THR A 85 17.92 -17.21 -11.97
N GLU A 86 18.99 -17.00 -12.73
CA GLU A 86 18.97 -16.15 -13.93
C GLU A 86 17.98 -16.65 -14.99
N ASN A 87 17.80 -17.99 -15.08
CA ASN A 87 16.86 -18.58 -16.03
C ASN A 87 15.39 -18.19 -15.71
N GLN A 88 15.01 -18.16 -14.44
CA GLN A 88 13.67 -17.71 -14.04
C GLN A 88 13.44 -16.23 -14.33
N LEU A 89 14.46 -15.38 -14.18
CA LEU A 89 14.38 -13.96 -14.56
C LEU A 89 14.16 -13.80 -16.06
N LYS A 90 14.90 -14.55 -16.89
CA LYS A 90 14.72 -14.56 -18.35
C LYS A 90 13.31 -14.98 -18.76
N GLN A 91 12.79 -16.05 -18.17
CA GLN A 91 11.42 -16.50 -18.43
C GLN A 91 10.37 -15.44 -18.07
N LEU A 92 10.60 -14.69 -16.99
CA LEU A 92 9.70 -13.59 -16.60
C LEU A 92 9.76 -12.43 -17.60
N GLU A 93 10.97 -12.05 -18.06
CA GLU A 93 11.16 -11.00 -19.07
C GLU A 93 10.53 -11.34 -20.42
N GLU A 94 10.47 -12.63 -20.79
CA GLU A 94 9.82 -13.09 -22.03
C GLU A 94 8.28 -12.94 -21.97
N ILE A 95 7.69 -13.03 -20.78
CA ILE A 95 6.23 -12.98 -20.57
C ILE A 95 5.75 -11.53 -20.39
N LEU A 96 6.55 -10.69 -19.74
CA LEU A 96 6.20 -9.31 -19.43
C LEU A 96 6.45 -8.35 -20.61
N PRO A 97 5.82 -7.16 -20.61
CA PRO A 97 6.13 -6.13 -21.60
C PRO A 97 7.63 -5.78 -21.62
N PRO A 98 8.18 -5.41 -22.79
CA PRO A 98 9.59 -5.10 -22.92
C PRO A 98 9.97 -3.91 -22.04
N ARG A 99 11.20 -3.93 -21.50
CA ARG A 99 11.76 -2.82 -20.73
C ARG A 99 11.69 -1.54 -21.57
N MET A 100 11.25 -0.46 -20.95
CA MET A 100 11.35 0.87 -21.56
C MET A 100 12.84 1.19 -21.72
N GLY A 101 13.32 1.17 -22.96
CA GLY A 101 14.71 1.47 -23.26
C GLY A 101 15.00 2.95 -23.04
N MET A 102 16.16 3.25 -22.45
CA MET A 102 16.73 4.58 -22.43
C MET A 102 17.81 4.66 -23.52
N LYS A 103 17.74 5.67 -24.39
CA LYS A 103 18.85 6.01 -25.29
C LYS A 103 19.74 7.02 -24.58
N LEU A 104 20.95 6.61 -24.23
CA LEU A 104 21.95 7.52 -23.69
C LEU A 104 22.68 8.19 -24.87
N GLU A 105 22.58 9.52 -24.99
CA GLU A 105 23.20 10.26 -26.10
C GLU A 105 24.72 10.43 -25.92
N SER A 106 25.19 10.65 -24.68
CA SER A 106 26.61 10.66 -24.30
C SER A 106 26.76 10.40 -22.81
N ALA A 107 27.69 9.54 -22.40
CA ALA A 107 27.96 9.25 -20.99
C ALA A 107 28.53 10.45 -20.21
N GLU A 108 29.05 11.47 -20.89
CA GLU A 108 29.61 12.67 -20.25
C GLU A 108 28.56 13.57 -19.60
N HIS A 109 27.27 13.41 -19.96
CA HIS A 109 26.17 14.21 -19.43
C HIS A 109 25.44 13.56 -18.25
N TYR A 110 25.85 12.35 -17.84
CA TYR A 110 25.15 11.59 -16.81
C TYR A 110 26.13 11.10 -15.76
N GLU A 111 25.78 11.30 -14.49
CA GLU A 111 26.45 10.67 -13.36
C GLU A 111 25.68 9.41 -12.96
N GLU A 112 26.38 8.28 -12.84
CA GLU A 112 25.77 7.04 -12.33
C GLU A 112 25.57 7.15 -10.83
N VAL A 113 24.31 7.22 -10.40
CA VAL A 113 23.93 7.27 -8.98
C VAL A 113 23.20 5.98 -8.61
N LYS A 114 23.66 5.33 -7.53
CA LYS A 114 22.98 4.14 -6.99
C LYS A 114 21.75 4.58 -6.20
N MET A 115 20.60 3.99 -6.53
CA MET A 115 19.40 4.14 -5.70
C MET A 115 19.59 3.37 -4.40
N MET A 116 19.16 3.96 -3.29
CA MET A 116 19.11 3.34 -1.97
C MET A 116 17.68 3.40 -1.47
N ASP A 117 17.31 2.50 -0.55
CA ASP A 117 16.01 2.55 0.09
C ASP A 117 15.84 3.87 0.83
N TYR A 118 14.63 4.42 0.77
CA TYR A 118 14.27 5.59 1.53
C TYR A 118 13.90 5.16 2.96
N ASP A 119 14.86 5.23 3.88
CA ASP A 119 14.58 5.11 5.30
C ASP A 119 13.86 6.36 5.79
N SER A 120 12.53 6.30 5.85
CA SER A 120 11.70 7.34 6.45
C SER A 120 11.71 7.23 7.98
N PHE A 121 12.86 7.38 8.64
CA PHE A 121 12.92 7.30 10.10
C PHE A 121 13.84 8.36 10.73
N GLU A 122 13.18 9.18 11.57
CA GLU A 122 13.70 9.93 12.73
C GLU A 122 14.20 11.37 12.56
N GLU A 123 13.37 12.29 12.04
CA GLU A 123 13.49 13.71 12.41
C GLU A 123 12.62 14.05 13.64
N ASN A 124 13.29 13.99 14.80
CA ASN A 124 13.29 15.04 15.82
C ASN A 124 12.23 15.06 16.94
N SER A 125 12.06 13.94 17.65
CA SER A 125 11.48 13.93 19.02
C SER A 125 12.53 14.13 20.11
N HIS A 126 13.47 15.07 19.93
CA HIS A 126 14.43 15.47 20.96
C HIS A 126 14.51 17.00 21.10
N HIS A 127 13.46 17.60 21.66
CA HIS A 127 13.58 18.66 22.67
C HIS A 127 12.86 18.08 23.89
N GLY A 128 13.53 17.45 24.85
CA GLY A 128 14.61 18.05 25.62
C GLY A 128 13.97 18.97 26.66
N ASP A 129 13.39 18.36 27.69
CA ASP A 129 12.87 19.00 28.89
C ASP A 129 13.96 19.89 29.53
N PRO A 130 13.75 21.21 29.71
CA PRO A 130 14.73 22.06 30.37
C PRO A 130 14.33 22.29 31.82
N ASP A 131 14.33 21.25 32.64
CA ASP A 131 14.38 21.41 34.09
C ASP A 131 15.73 20.89 34.58
N VAL A 132 16.60 21.85 34.93
CA VAL A 132 17.66 21.80 35.96
C VAL A 132 18.84 22.70 35.53
N ASP A 133 18.94 23.90 36.12
CA ASP A 133 20.08 24.27 36.98
C ASP A 133 20.08 25.77 37.34
N GLY A 134 20.41 26.05 38.60
CA GLY A 134 21.19 27.24 38.95
C GLY A 134 20.43 28.38 39.65
N GLU A 135 20.62 28.43 40.97
CA GLU A 135 20.25 29.55 41.85
C GLU A 135 20.73 30.92 41.32
N PRO A 136 19.94 32.01 41.48
CA PRO A 136 20.43 33.35 41.22
C PRO A 136 21.30 33.84 42.38
N ALA A 137 22.57 34.13 42.09
CA ALA A 137 23.49 34.79 43.02
C ALA A 137 22.98 36.21 43.37
N GLY A 138 22.31 36.33 44.52
CA GLY A 138 21.95 37.59 45.15
C GLY A 138 23.02 38.05 46.13
N VAL A 139 23.69 39.15 45.81
CA VAL A 139 24.59 39.90 46.69
C VAL A 139 23.81 40.61 47.81
N GLN A 140 24.14 40.37 49.08
CA GLN A 140 23.95 41.34 50.17
C GLN A 140 25.04 41.25 51.24
N CYS A 141 25.66 42.40 51.52
CA CYS A 141 26.61 42.67 52.58
C CYS A 141 25.98 42.52 53.98
N THR A 142 26.76 42.16 55.00
CA THR A 142 26.84 42.90 56.28
C THR A 142 28.08 42.54 57.10
N THR A 143 28.64 43.59 57.69
CA THR A 143 29.73 43.71 58.67
C THR A 143 29.25 43.38 60.08
N GLN A 144 30.07 42.71 60.90
CA GLN A 144 30.68 43.22 62.15
C GLN A 144 31.49 42.11 62.83
#